data_AF-A0A0E0JP31-F1
#
_entry.id   AF-A0A0E0JP31-F1
#
_cell.length_a   1.000
_cell.length_b   1.000
_cell.length_c   1.000
_cell.angle_alpha   90.00
_cell.angle_beta   90.00
_cell.angle_gamma   90.00
#
_symmetry.space_group_name_H-M   'P 1'
#
loop_
_entity.id
_entity.type
_entity.pdbx_description
1 polymer ?
#
loop_
_entity_poly.entity_id
_entity_poly.type
_entity_poly.pdbx_seq_one_letter_code
_entity_poly.pdbx_strand_id
1 'polypeptide(L)'
;MAEEAAQEQTDPTASRPVRCIVKLGGAAITNKGELESIDAVSLRSACAQLRQAMSHGGAAGKVVGMDWSRRPGDPTDPVVDVEGLSEMGGLGLDSNFVVVHGAGSFGHFQASRSGIHKGGLHSTLVKAGFVATRISVTSLNQEIVRALAREGIPSVGMSPFACGWSTKQRNLASVDASQIMQSLHVGFVPVLHGDAVLDELLDCTILSGDVIIRHLAQLLSPKYVVFLTDVHGVYDRPPSDPNAVLLREIAVDENGSWSIVKPALKGNKKGVEISVAAHDTTGGMETKILEAAAIARLGVDVYITKVGTEHSLRALNGDTSSEDWLGTVIRSSG
;
A
#
# COMPACT_ATOMS: atom_id res chain seq x y z
N MET A 1 -10.41 -51.44 13.02
CA MET A 1 -10.68 -50.99 11.64
C MET A 1 -10.71 -49.49 11.70
N ALA A 2 -9.71 -48.85 11.08
CA ALA A 2 -9.46 -47.42 11.19
C ALA A 2 -10.34 -46.65 10.20
N GLU A 3 -10.97 -45.57 10.68
CA GLU A 3 -11.59 -44.54 9.86
C GLU A 3 -10.48 -43.67 9.25
N GLU A 4 -10.39 -43.65 7.92
CA GLU A 4 -9.56 -42.71 7.17
C GLU A 4 -10.19 -41.32 7.21
N ALA A 5 -9.44 -40.36 7.74
CA ALA A 5 -9.75 -38.94 7.66
C ALA A 5 -9.58 -38.47 6.20
N ALA A 6 -10.68 -38.06 5.58
CA ALA A 6 -10.67 -37.39 4.28
C ALA A 6 -9.98 -36.02 4.42
N GLN A 7 -8.80 -35.89 3.83
CA GLN A 7 -8.16 -34.60 3.60
C GLN A 7 -8.95 -33.85 2.51
N GLU A 8 -9.49 -32.68 2.84
CA GLU A 8 -10.07 -31.75 1.87
C GLU A 8 -9.01 -31.36 0.84
N GLN A 9 -9.11 -31.93 -0.37
CA GLN A 9 -8.37 -31.46 -1.54
C GLN A 9 -8.99 -30.13 -1.99
N THR A 10 -8.32 -29.03 -1.67
CA THR A 10 -8.67 -27.71 -2.20
C THR A 10 -8.43 -27.68 -3.71
N ASP A 11 -9.47 -27.36 -4.49
CA ASP A 11 -9.40 -27.18 -5.94
C ASP A 11 -8.31 -26.15 -6.31
N PRO A 12 -7.24 -26.55 -7.03
CA PRO A 12 -6.13 -25.65 -7.38
C PRO A 12 -6.53 -24.56 -8.39
N THR A 13 -7.76 -24.57 -8.91
CA THR A 13 -8.25 -23.61 -9.91
C THR A 13 -9.12 -22.49 -9.32
N ALA A 14 -9.60 -22.63 -8.07
CA ALA A 14 -10.41 -21.59 -7.44
C ALA A 14 -9.53 -20.42 -6.98
N SER A 15 -9.78 -19.21 -7.48
CA SER A 15 -9.04 -18.02 -7.02
C SER A 15 -9.28 -17.81 -5.52
N ARG A 16 -8.22 -17.89 -4.73
CA ARG A 16 -8.30 -17.59 -3.29
C ARG A 16 -8.61 -16.10 -3.11
N PRO A 17 -9.48 -15.73 -2.16
CA PRO A 17 -9.79 -14.33 -1.91
C PRO A 17 -8.53 -13.60 -1.45
N VAL A 18 -8.37 -12.34 -1.89
CA VAL A 18 -7.25 -11.50 -1.43
C VAL A 18 -7.34 -11.37 0.09
N ARG A 19 -6.27 -11.71 0.79
CA ARG A 19 -6.22 -11.59 2.24
C ARG A 19 -6.05 -10.13 2.65
N CYS A 20 -5.08 -9.44 2.05
CA CYS A 20 -4.74 -8.09 2.45
C CYS A 20 -4.29 -7.21 1.27
N ILE A 21 -4.76 -5.96 1.24
CA ILE A 21 -4.15 -4.91 0.43
C ILE A 21 -3.37 -3.99 1.38
N VAL A 22 -2.09 -3.80 1.11
CA VAL A 22 -1.18 -3.02 1.95
C VAL A 22 -0.75 -1.75 1.24
N LYS A 23 -0.93 -0.61 1.89
CA LYS A 23 -0.27 0.63 1.53
C LYS A 23 1.07 0.79 2.23
N LEU A 24 2.13 0.98 1.47
CA LEU A 24 3.36 1.60 1.96
C LEU A 24 3.25 3.12 1.75
N GLY A 25 2.96 3.88 2.80
CA GLY A 25 2.89 5.33 2.72
C GLY A 25 4.22 5.90 2.26
N GLY A 26 4.23 6.82 1.27
CA GLY A 26 5.49 7.38 0.76
C GLY A 26 6.32 8.04 1.86
N ALA A 27 5.66 8.70 2.81
CA ALA A 27 6.24 9.25 4.04
C ALA A 27 6.94 8.22 4.94
N ALA A 28 6.50 6.96 4.89
CA ALA A 28 6.96 5.88 5.75
C ALA A 28 8.20 5.17 5.19
N ILE A 29 8.42 5.26 3.88
CA ILE A 29 9.52 4.54 3.18
C ILE A 29 10.46 5.49 2.43
N THR A 30 10.22 6.80 2.47
CA THR A 30 11.08 7.82 1.84
C THR A 30 11.31 9.00 2.78
N ASN A 31 12.42 9.70 2.58
CA ASN A 31 12.78 10.89 3.35
C ASN A 31 12.12 12.13 2.74
N LYS A 32 11.06 12.65 3.38
CA LYS A 32 10.25 13.79 2.87
C LYS A 32 11.05 15.03 2.48
N GLY A 33 12.16 15.31 3.18
CA GLY A 33 12.98 16.51 2.98
C GLY A 33 14.06 16.37 1.90
N GLU A 34 14.24 15.18 1.33
CA GLU A 34 15.35 14.87 0.44
C GLU A 34 14.83 14.22 -0.84
N LEU A 35 15.09 14.87 -1.98
CA LEU A 35 14.67 14.40 -3.30
C LEU A 35 15.17 12.98 -3.56
N GLU A 36 14.25 12.08 -3.96
CA GLU A 36 14.60 10.72 -4.37
C GLU A 36 15.40 9.91 -3.33
N SER A 37 15.07 10.11 -2.06
CA SER A 37 15.74 9.45 -0.93
C SER A 37 14.83 8.44 -0.22
N ILE A 38 15.31 7.21 -0.10
CA ILE A 38 14.60 6.08 0.54
C ILE A 38 14.99 5.99 2.02
N ASP A 39 14.01 5.77 2.89
CA ASP A 39 14.28 5.29 4.26
C ASP A 39 14.51 3.78 4.21
N ALA A 40 15.78 3.40 4.05
CA ALA A 40 16.16 2.00 3.89
C ALA A 40 15.88 1.15 5.14
N VAL A 41 15.85 1.74 6.33
CA VAL A 41 15.55 1.01 7.58
C VAL A 41 14.07 0.65 7.60
N SER A 42 13.21 1.64 7.38
CA SER A 42 11.76 1.45 7.37
C SER A 42 11.32 0.52 6.22
N LEU A 43 11.90 0.66 5.03
CA LEU A 43 11.60 -0.23 3.90
C LEU A 43 11.99 -1.68 4.20
N ARG A 44 13.21 -1.94 4.70
CA ARG A 44 13.62 -3.30 5.09
C ARG A 44 12.69 -3.89 6.14
N SER A 45 12.35 -3.10 7.17
CA SER A 45 11.44 -3.56 8.21
C SER A 45 10.05 -3.89 7.66
N ALA A 46 9.53 -3.10 6.71
CA ALA A 46 8.25 -3.38 6.05
C ALA A 46 8.29 -4.69 5.25
N CYS A 47 9.34 -4.91 4.46
CA CYS A 47 9.49 -6.12 3.66
C CYS A 47 9.59 -7.38 4.55
N ALA A 48 10.38 -7.33 5.63
CA ALA A 48 10.51 -8.43 6.58
C ALA A 48 9.17 -8.76 7.27
N GLN A 49 8.41 -7.74 7.70
CA GLN A 49 7.11 -7.93 8.32
C GLN A 49 6.05 -8.46 7.33
N LEU A 50 6.07 -8.02 6.07
CA LEU A 50 5.24 -8.59 5.01
C LEU A 50 5.56 -10.07 4.79
N ARG A 51 6.84 -10.42 4.67
CA ARG A 51 7.28 -11.81 4.52
C ARG A 51 6.82 -12.65 5.70
N GLN A 52 6.95 -12.14 6.92
CA GLN A 52 6.49 -12.82 8.13
C GLN A 52 4.97 -13.02 8.14
N ALA A 53 4.17 -12.01 7.76
CA ALA A 53 2.71 -12.11 7.71
C ALA A 53 2.19 -13.06 6.62
N MET A 54 2.95 -13.21 5.53
CA MET A 54 2.66 -14.17 4.45
C MET A 54 3.07 -15.61 4.80
N SER A 55 3.98 -15.80 5.76
CA SER A 55 4.48 -17.13 6.12
C SER A 55 3.49 -17.86 7.03
N HIS A 56 2.96 -19.00 6.60
CA HIS A 56 2.11 -19.83 7.46
C HIS A 56 2.93 -20.52 8.56
N GLY A 57 2.57 -20.32 9.84
CA GLY A 57 2.95 -21.24 10.92
C GLY A 57 4.43 -21.34 11.28
N GLY A 58 5.18 -20.23 11.30
CA GLY A 58 6.47 -20.15 12.00
C GLY A 58 7.61 -21.00 11.43
N ALA A 59 7.45 -21.62 10.26
CA ALA A 59 8.55 -22.33 9.61
C ALA A 59 9.61 -21.33 9.17
N ALA A 60 10.67 -21.21 9.98
CA ALA A 60 11.92 -20.54 9.66
C ALA A 60 12.70 -21.33 8.58
N GLY A 61 12.07 -21.54 7.43
CA GLY A 61 12.76 -22.03 6.24
C GLY A 61 13.79 -20.98 5.79
N LYS A 62 14.85 -21.44 5.12
CA LYS A 62 15.83 -20.55 4.48
C LYS A 62 15.09 -19.57 3.57
N VAL A 63 15.23 -18.26 3.81
CA VAL A 63 14.71 -17.24 2.89
C VAL A 63 15.55 -17.28 1.63
N VAL A 64 14.94 -17.71 0.52
CA VAL A 64 15.58 -17.68 -0.79
C VAL A 64 15.14 -16.41 -1.51
N GLY A 65 16.07 -15.48 -1.68
CA GLY A 65 15.84 -14.23 -2.41
C GLY A 65 15.59 -14.49 -3.90
N MET A 66 14.66 -13.72 -4.48
CA MET A 66 14.21 -13.82 -5.88
C MET A 66 14.77 -12.72 -6.78
N ASP A 67 15.43 -11.70 -6.22
CA ASP A 67 16.11 -10.67 -7.01
C ASP A 67 17.50 -11.16 -7.44
N TRP A 68 17.60 -11.65 -8.67
CA TRP A 68 18.86 -12.03 -9.30
C TRP A 68 19.33 -11.01 -10.34
N SER A 69 18.77 -9.80 -10.30
CA SER A 69 19.13 -8.73 -11.21
C SER A 69 20.39 -8.00 -10.71
N ARG A 70 21.28 -7.65 -11.64
CA ARG A 70 22.46 -6.85 -11.33
C ARG A 70 22.07 -5.39 -11.12
N ARG A 71 22.61 -4.73 -10.08
CA ARG A 71 22.55 -3.26 -9.98
C ARG A 71 23.86 -2.63 -10.43
N PRO A 72 23.81 -1.52 -11.19
CA PRO A 72 24.99 -0.70 -11.41
C PRO A 72 25.59 -0.29 -10.05
N GLY A 73 26.89 -0.57 -9.86
CA GLY A 73 27.60 -0.27 -8.61
C GLY A 73 27.61 -1.39 -7.57
N ASP A 74 26.90 -2.50 -7.79
CA ASP A 74 27.04 -3.66 -6.90
C ASP A 74 28.44 -4.28 -7.06
N PRO A 75 29.15 -4.56 -5.95
CA PRO A 75 30.52 -5.05 -5.99
C PRO A 75 30.62 -6.54 -6.38
N THR A 76 29.50 -7.27 -6.33
CA THR A 76 29.42 -8.71 -6.56
C THR A 76 28.21 -9.04 -7.43
N ASP A 77 28.33 -10.06 -8.26
CA ASP A 77 27.18 -10.58 -9.01
C ASP A 77 26.14 -11.19 -8.07
N PRO A 78 24.84 -11.08 -8.40
CA PRO A 78 23.78 -11.68 -7.60
C PRO A 78 23.89 -13.20 -7.61
N VAL A 79 23.69 -13.83 -6.45
CA VAL A 79 23.74 -15.28 -6.30
C VAL A 79 22.32 -15.85 -6.39
N VAL A 80 22.16 -16.89 -7.22
CA VAL A 80 20.91 -17.62 -7.38
C VAL A 80 21.05 -19.02 -6.78
N ASP A 81 20.18 -19.35 -5.83
CA ASP A 81 20.08 -20.71 -5.28
C ASP A 81 19.13 -21.56 -6.14
N VAL A 82 19.56 -21.89 -7.37
CA VAL A 82 18.73 -22.62 -8.36
C VAL A 82 18.33 -24.00 -7.83
N GLU A 83 19.27 -24.70 -7.19
CA GLU A 83 19.03 -26.02 -6.60
C GLU A 83 18.00 -25.92 -5.49
N GLY A 84 18.18 -24.98 -4.55
CA GLY A 84 17.23 -24.74 -3.48
C GLY A 84 15.82 -24.44 -3.99
N LEU A 85 15.67 -23.64 -5.04
CA LEU A 85 14.36 -23.32 -5.63
C LEU A 85 13.72 -24.50 -6.35
N SER A 86 14.54 -25.33 -7.02
CA SER A 86 14.07 -26.50 -7.76
C SER A 86 13.57 -27.60 -6.82
N GLU A 87 14.11 -27.67 -5.60
CA GLU A 87 13.71 -28.62 -4.56
C GLU A 87 12.49 -28.14 -3.74
N MET A 88 12.10 -26.87 -3.83
CA MET A 88 10.95 -26.34 -3.10
C MET A 88 9.63 -26.85 -3.69
N GLY A 89 8.83 -27.55 -2.89
CA GLY A 89 7.45 -27.93 -3.24
C GLY A 89 6.45 -26.75 -3.30
N GLY A 90 6.92 -25.53 -3.02
CA GLY A 90 6.17 -24.27 -3.00
C GLY A 90 6.86 -23.24 -2.11
N LEU A 91 6.50 -21.96 -2.25
CA LEU A 91 7.16 -20.87 -1.52
C LEU A 91 6.87 -20.83 -0.02
N GLY A 92 5.90 -21.63 0.45
CA GLY A 92 5.42 -21.58 1.84
C GLY A 92 4.74 -20.26 2.22
N LEU A 93 4.33 -19.49 1.21
CA LEU A 93 3.74 -18.16 1.39
C LEU A 93 2.27 -18.13 0.97
N ASP A 94 1.48 -17.43 1.77
CA ASP A 94 0.19 -16.87 1.39
C ASP A 94 0.39 -15.60 0.55
N SER A 95 0.54 -15.78 -0.76
CA SER A 95 0.77 -14.67 -1.71
C SER A 95 -0.49 -13.87 -2.04
N ASN A 96 -1.62 -14.07 -1.34
CA ASN A 96 -2.89 -13.37 -1.57
C ASN A 96 -2.86 -11.93 -1.02
N PHE A 97 -1.84 -11.18 -1.42
CA PHE A 97 -1.57 -9.81 -1.02
C PHE A 97 -1.42 -8.93 -2.25
N VAL A 98 -1.81 -7.67 -2.12
CA VAL A 98 -1.46 -6.61 -3.07
C VAL A 98 -0.74 -5.50 -2.32
N VAL A 99 0.36 -5.02 -2.85
CA VAL A 99 1.10 -3.89 -2.29
C VAL A 99 0.86 -2.66 -3.14
N VAL A 100 0.60 -1.52 -2.52
CA VAL A 100 0.53 -0.22 -3.19
C VAL A 100 1.42 0.75 -2.43
N HIS A 101 2.32 1.47 -3.09
CA HIS A 101 3.13 2.49 -2.41
C HIS A 101 2.78 3.92 -2.82
N GLY A 102 2.97 4.87 -1.89
CA GLY A 102 2.95 6.29 -2.20
C GLY A 102 4.22 6.73 -2.91
N ALA A 103 4.18 7.84 -3.64
CA ALA A 103 5.34 8.34 -4.37
C ALA A 103 6.42 8.96 -3.47
N GLY A 104 6.03 9.54 -2.32
CA GLY A 104 6.98 10.12 -1.37
C GLY A 104 7.86 11.20 -2.02
N SER A 105 9.15 11.20 -1.67
CA SER A 105 10.14 12.11 -2.27
C SER A 105 10.45 11.85 -3.75
N PHE A 106 9.92 10.78 -4.34
CA PHE A 106 10.07 10.44 -5.77
C PHE A 106 8.89 10.92 -6.64
N GLY A 107 7.93 11.64 -6.06
CA GLY A 107 6.83 12.22 -6.86
C GLY A 107 6.53 13.66 -6.52
N HIS A 108 6.48 13.99 -5.23
CA HIS A 108 5.98 15.31 -4.80
C HIS A 108 6.83 16.47 -5.33
N PHE A 109 8.15 16.33 -5.36
CA PHE A 109 9.05 17.39 -5.81
C PHE A 109 8.83 17.75 -7.29
N GLN A 110 8.85 16.74 -8.17
CA GLN A 110 8.66 16.91 -9.60
C GLN A 110 7.23 17.37 -9.91
N ALA A 111 6.23 16.74 -9.27
CA ALA A 111 4.82 17.01 -9.52
C ALA A 111 4.40 18.42 -9.08
N SER A 112 4.84 18.85 -7.90
CA SER A 112 4.52 20.18 -7.37
C SER A 112 5.19 21.30 -8.18
N ARG A 113 6.46 21.11 -8.57
CA ARG A 113 7.24 22.13 -9.31
C ARG A 113 6.70 22.38 -10.73
N SER A 114 6.13 21.35 -11.35
CA SER A 114 5.63 21.40 -12.73
C SER A 114 4.13 21.62 -12.83
N GLY A 115 3.38 21.40 -11.74
CA GLY A 115 1.94 21.59 -11.71
C GLY A 115 1.15 20.49 -12.42
N ILE A 116 1.68 19.27 -12.57
CA ILE A 116 1.01 18.18 -13.32
C ILE A 116 -0.39 17.81 -12.80
N HIS A 117 -0.67 18.01 -11.51
CA HIS A 117 -1.99 17.81 -10.92
C HIS A 117 -3.06 18.75 -11.50
N LYS A 118 -2.65 19.86 -12.13
CA LYS A 118 -3.53 20.84 -12.79
C LYS A 118 -3.82 20.50 -14.24
N GLY A 119 -3.09 19.55 -14.83
CA GLY A 119 -3.23 19.21 -16.25
C GLY A 119 -2.51 20.16 -17.20
N GLY A 120 -2.79 20.02 -18.49
CA GLY A 120 -2.30 20.90 -19.55
C GLY A 120 -0.98 20.41 -20.18
N LEU A 121 -1.00 19.23 -20.81
CA LEU A 121 0.19 18.65 -21.46
C LEU A 121 0.68 19.45 -22.69
N HIS A 122 -0.08 20.45 -23.13
CA HIS A 122 0.37 21.44 -24.12
C HIS A 122 1.52 22.32 -23.58
N SER A 123 1.62 22.52 -22.26
CA SER A 123 2.74 23.23 -21.64
C SER A 123 3.98 22.34 -21.58
N THR A 124 5.11 22.82 -22.12
CA THR A 124 6.40 22.10 -22.06
C THR A 124 6.83 21.82 -20.62
N LEU A 125 6.54 22.74 -19.68
CA LEU A 125 6.86 22.54 -18.26
C LEU A 125 6.06 21.38 -17.66
N VAL A 126 4.75 21.32 -17.93
CA VAL A 126 3.89 20.23 -17.43
C VAL A 126 4.30 18.91 -18.07
N LYS A 127 4.57 18.89 -19.38
CA LYS A 127 5.04 17.71 -20.09
C LYS A 127 6.37 17.18 -19.55
N ALA A 128 7.36 18.06 -19.35
CA ALA A 128 8.64 17.70 -18.75
C ALA A 128 8.47 17.20 -17.30
N GLY A 129 7.58 17.84 -16.54
CA GLY A 129 7.21 17.42 -15.19
C GLY A 129 6.57 16.04 -15.12
N PHE A 130 5.68 15.73 -16.06
CA PHE A 130 5.05 14.42 -16.19
C PHE A 130 6.11 13.35 -16.42
N VAL A 131 7.02 13.57 -17.39
CA VAL A 131 8.14 12.66 -17.67
C VAL A 131 9.03 12.48 -16.43
N ALA A 132 9.47 13.56 -15.80
CA ALA A 132 10.35 13.51 -14.64
C ALA A 132 9.70 12.79 -13.44
N THR A 133 8.42 13.07 -13.17
CA THR A 133 7.66 12.41 -12.09
C THR A 133 7.57 10.91 -12.35
N ARG A 134 7.30 10.50 -13.60
CA ARG A 134 7.19 9.09 -13.97
C ARG A 134 8.50 8.34 -13.82
N ILE A 135 9.60 8.90 -14.33
CA ILE A 135 10.93 8.30 -14.18
C ILE A 135 11.24 8.08 -12.71
N SER A 136 10.99 9.10 -11.88
CA SER A 136 11.28 9.05 -10.45
C SER A 136 10.43 8.01 -9.71
N VAL A 137 9.10 8.06 -9.85
CA VAL A 137 8.21 7.16 -9.10
C VAL A 137 8.34 5.69 -9.54
N THR A 138 8.61 5.45 -10.83
CA THR A 138 8.86 4.09 -11.33
C THR A 138 10.23 3.56 -10.87
N SER A 139 11.22 4.43 -10.65
CA SER A 139 12.48 4.07 -10.00
C SER A 139 12.25 3.63 -8.55
N LEU A 140 11.44 4.38 -7.78
CA LEU A 140 11.05 3.96 -6.42
C LEU A 140 10.32 2.61 -6.43
N ASN A 141 9.41 2.40 -7.38
CA ASN A 141 8.71 1.12 -7.51
C ASN A 141 9.68 -0.04 -7.74
N GLN A 142 10.68 0.13 -8.60
CA GLN A 142 11.71 -0.89 -8.80
C GLN A 142 12.49 -1.19 -7.51
N GLU A 143 12.90 -0.17 -6.75
CA GLU A 143 13.61 -0.37 -5.48
C GLU A 143 12.77 -1.15 -4.45
N ILE A 144 11.46 -0.87 -4.37
CA ILE A 144 10.54 -1.58 -3.47
C ILE A 144 10.33 -3.03 -3.93
N VAL A 145 10.09 -3.25 -5.24
CA VAL A 145 9.94 -4.60 -5.82
C VAL A 145 11.20 -5.44 -5.55
N ARG A 146 12.39 -4.85 -5.71
CA ARG A 146 13.65 -5.54 -5.39
C ARG A 146 13.78 -5.85 -3.92
N ALA A 147 13.42 -4.92 -3.03
CA ALA A 147 13.47 -5.15 -1.58
C ALA A 147 12.54 -6.31 -1.15
N LEU A 148 11.32 -6.37 -1.70
CA LEU A 148 10.39 -7.48 -1.46
C LEU A 148 10.93 -8.80 -2.02
N ALA A 149 11.44 -8.79 -3.25
CA ALA A 149 12.02 -9.97 -3.89
C ALA A 149 13.23 -10.52 -3.13
N ARG A 150 14.07 -9.66 -2.53
CA ARG A 150 15.19 -10.09 -1.67
C ARG A 150 14.74 -10.79 -0.39
N GLU A 151 13.57 -10.44 0.14
CA GLU A 151 12.90 -11.17 1.23
C GLU A 151 12.17 -12.44 0.74
N GLY A 152 12.38 -12.85 -0.51
CA GLY A 152 11.78 -14.04 -1.12
C GLY A 152 10.29 -13.88 -1.44
N ILE A 153 9.76 -12.66 -1.47
CA ILE A 153 8.38 -12.39 -1.89
C ILE A 153 8.35 -12.36 -3.44
N PRO A 154 7.46 -13.10 -4.11
CA PRO A 154 7.37 -13.12 -5.58
C PRO A 154 6.70 -11.85 -6.10
N SER A 155 7.34 -10.69 -5.89
CA SER A 155 6.77 -9.38 -6.17
C SER A 155 6.96 -8.95 -7.62
N VAL A 156 5.91 -8.41 -8.24
CA VAL A 156 5.92 -7.90 -9.62
C VAL A 156 5.40 -6.47 -9.67
N GLY A 157 6.19 -5.55 -10.24
CA GLY A 157 5.81 -4.14 -10.36
C GLY A 157 4.80 -3.89 -11.48
N MET A 158 3.76 -3.11 -11.19
CA MET A 158 2.68 -2.77 -12.11
C MET A 158 2.34 -1.28 -12.04
N SER A 159 2.70 -0.52 -13.08
CA SER A 159 2.41 0.92 -13.16
C SER A 159 0.95 1.12 -13.61
N PRO A 160 0.11 1.85 -12.85
CA PRO A 160 -1.26 2.16 -13.26
C PRO A 160 -1.36 2.78 -14.66
N PHE A 161 -0.42 3.65 -15.02
CA PHE A 161 -0.38 4.23 -16.36
C PHE A 161 -0.16 3.17 -17.47
N ALA A 162 0.68 2.17 -17.21
CA ALA A 162 0.95 1.11 -18.18
C ALA A 162 -0.18 0.07 -18.23
N CYS A 163 -0.88 -0.14 -17.11
CA CYS A 163 -1.99 -1.06 -16.99
C CYS A 163 -3.33 -0.46 -17.47
N GLY A 164 -3.33 0.64 -18.23
CA GLY A 164 -4.54 1.18 -18.85
C GLY A 164 -5.47 1.95 -17.91
N TRP A 165 -5.00 2.40 -16.74
CA TRP A 165 -5.82 3.20 -15.83
C TRP A 165 -5.84 4.65 -16.32
N SER A 166 -7.04 5.23 -16.41
CA SER A 166 -7.22 6.63 -16.82
C SER A 166 -8.12 7.38 -15.85
N THR A 167 -7.95 8.70 -15.80
CA THR A 167 -8.83 9.58 -15.03
C THR A 167 -9.64 10.49 -15.95
N LYS A 168 -10.72 11.05 -15.39
CA LYS A 168 -11.51 12.11 -16.00
C LYS A 168 -11.79 13.15 -14.93
N GLN A 169 -11.28 14.35 -15.12
CA GLN A 169 -11.39 15.43 -14.15
C GLN A 169 -10.89 14.99 -12.75
N ARG A 170 -9.73 14.31 -12.71
CA ARG A 170 -9.08 13.79 -11.48
C ARG A 170 -9.78 12.62 -10.79
N ASN A 171 -10.90 12.14 -11.33
CA ASN A 171 -11.56 10.94 -10.83
C ASN A 171 -11.20 9.75 -11.69
N LEU A 172 -11.08 8.55 -11.13
CA LEU A 172 -10.79 7.36 -11.91
C LEU A 172 -11.95 7.09 -12.89
N ALA A 173 -11.62 6.99 -14.18
CA ALA A 173 -12.59 6.85 -15.27
C ALA A 173 -12.61 5.42 -15.80
N SER A 174 -11.43 4.82 -15.96
CA SER A 174 -11.28 3.42 -16.38
C SER A 174 -10.22 2.71 -15.55
N VAL A 175 -10.47 1.43 -15.26
CA VAL A 175 -9.60 0.55 -14.50
C VAL A 175 -9.54 -0.79 -15.21
N ASP A 176 -8.35 -1.19 -15.62
CA ASP A 176 -8.09 -2.57 -16.05
C ASP A 176 -7.26 -3.27 -14.97
N ALA A 177 -7.88 -4.23 -14.30
CA ALA A 177 -7.26 -5.05 -13.26
C ALA A 177 -6.97 -6.49 -13.73
N SER A 178 -7.12 -6.78 -15.04
CA SER A 178 -6.93 -8.13 -15.59
C SER A 178 -5.55 -8.70 -15.26
N GLN A 179 -4.49 -7.92 -15.49
CA GLN A 179 -3.11 -8.32 -15.19
C GLN A 179 -2.86 -8.51 -13.69
N ILE A 180 -3.52 -7.72 -12.83
CA ILE A 180 -3.42 -7.84 -11.38
C ILE A 180 -4.05 -9.16 -10.93
N MET A 181 -5.26 -9.46 -11.41
CA MET A 181 -5.96 -10.71 -11.11
C MET A 181 -5.20 -11.94 -11.62
N GLN A 182 -4.68 -11.88 -12.84
CA GLN A 182 -3.86 -12.96 -13.41
C GLN A 182 -2.58 -13.18 -12.61
N SER A 183 -1.94 -12.11 -12.13
CA SER A 183 -0.72 -12.21 -11.33
C SER A 183 -0.98 -12.82 -9.96
N LEU A 184 -2.07 -12.44 -9.30
CA LEU A 184 -2.52 -13.09 -8.06
C LEU A 184 -2.81 -14.58 -8.30
N HIS A 185 -3.48 -14.92 -9.41
CA HIS A 185 -3.82 -16.30 -9.75
C HIS A 185 -2.60 -17.21 -9.91
N VAL A 186 -1.50 -16.70 -10.47
CA VAL A 186 -0.25 -17.47 -10.62
C VAL A 186 0.69 -17.38 -9.40
N GLY A 187 0.26 -16.74 -8.31
CA GLY A 187 1.00 -16.68 -7.05
C GLY A 187 2.01 -15.53 -6.92
N PHE A 188 1.96 -14.52 -7.80
CA PHE A 188 2.72 -13.29 -7.61
C PHE A 188 2.04 -12.35 -6.60
N VAL A 189 2.83 -11.45 -6.03
CA VAL A 189 2.36 -10.30 -5.24
C VAL A 189 2.46 -9.03 -6.11
N PRO A 190 1.35 -8.52 -6.66
CA PRO A 190 1.39 -7.28 -7.44
C PRO A 190 1.79 -6.08 -6.58
N VAL A 191 2.67 -5.24 -7.12
CA VAL A 191 3.14 -4.01 -6.49
C VAL A 191 2.79 -2.82 -7.38
N LEU A 192 1.80 -2.04 -6.96
CA LEU A 192 1.36 -0.82 -7.63
C LEU A 192 1.88 0.43 -6.91
N HIS A 193 1.68 1.58 -7.52
CA HIS A 193 2.13 2.85 -6.94
C HIS A 193 1.25 4.02 -7.33
N GLY A 194 1.22 5.07 -6.49
CA GLY A 194 0.71 6.37 -6.93
C GLY A 194 1.47 6.84 -8.16
N ASP A 195 0.77 7.38 -9.16
CA ASP A 195 1.34 7.57 -10.49
C ASP A 195 0.86 8.87 -11.15
N ALA A 196 1.62 9.35 -12.13
CA ALA A 196 1.14 10.38 -13.06
C ALA A 196 0.43 9.71 -14.23
N VAL A 197 -0.86 9.99 -14.42
CA VAL A 197 -1.71 9.32 -15.40
C VAL A 197 -2.30 10.30 -16.41
N LEU A 198 -2.76 9.78 -17.54
CA LEU A 198 -3.52 10.57 -18.50
C LEU A 198 -4.92 10.84 -17.95
N ASP A 199 -5.39 12.06 -18.19
CA ASP A 199 -6.74 12.50 -17.84
C ASP A 199 -7.49 12.91 -19.10
N GLU A 200 -8.72 12.44 -19.27
CA GLU A 200 -9.54 12.71 -20.45
C GLU A 200 -9.86 14.20 -20.67
N LEU A 201 -9.93 15.00 -19.60
CA LEU A 201 -10.33 16.42 -19.68
C LEU A 201 -9.20 17.38 -19.30
N LEU A 202 -8.24 16.92 -18.50
CA LEU A 202 -7.11 17.72 -18.03
C LEU A 202 -5.80 17.38 -18.76
N ASP A 203 -5.82 16.46 -19.73
CA ASP A 203 -4.66 15.80 -20.35
C ASP A 203 -3.88 14.88 -19.40
N CYS A 204 -3.61 15.31 -18.17
CA CYS A 204 -2.94 14.51 -17.15
C CYS A 204 -3.33 14.91 -15.73
N THR A 205 -3.08 14.00 -14.78
CA THR A 205 -3.18 14.30 -13.34
C THR A 205 -2.36 13.33 -12.49
N ILE A 206 -2.46 13.46 -11.17
CA ILE A 206 -1.91 12.51 -10.20
C ILE A 206 -3.01 11.54 -9.76
N LEU A 207 -2.75 10.25 -9.93
CA LEU A 207 -3.53 9.19 -9.32
C LEU A 207 -2.85 8.79 -8.00
N SER A 208 -3.48 9.12 -6.88
CA SER A 208 -2.90 8.81 -5.57
C SER A 208 -2.98 7.30 -5.27
N GLY A 209 -2.03 6.79 -4.51
CA GLY A 209 -2.09 5.40 -4.06
C GLY A 209 -3.26 5.11 -3.12
N ASP A 210 -3.87 6.14 -2.50
CA ASP A 210 -5.05 5.95 -1.62
C ASP A 210 -6.28 5.63 -2.48
N VAL A 211 -6.46 6.36 -3.59
CA VAL A 211 -7.50 6.10 -4.59
C VAL A 211 -7.32 4.71 -5.20
N ILE A 212 -6.08 4.32 -5.53
CA ILE A 212 -5.78 2.98 -6.08
C ILE A 212 -6.24 1.89 -5.12
N ILE A 213 -5.89 1.97 -3.84
CA ILE A 213 -6.30 0.97 -2.85
C ILE A 213 -7.81 0.90 -2.71
N ARG A 214 -8.53 2.03 -2.68
CA ARG A 214 -9.99 2.00 -2.61
C ARG A 214 -10.60 1.24 -3.78
N HIS A 215 -10.13 1.50 -5.00
CA HIS A 215 -10.63 0.80 -6.18
C HIS A 215 -10.26 -0.68 -6.19
N LEU A 216 -9.04 -1.04 -5.77
CA LEU A 216 -8.67 -2.44 -5.63
C LEU A 216 -9.51 -3.15 -4.55
N ALA A 217 -9.84 -2.48 -3.45
CA ALA A 217 -10.72 -3.04 -2.42
C ALA A 217 -12.14 -3.30 -2.95
N GLN A 218 -12.66 -2.42 -3.80
CA GLN A 218 -13.94 -2.62 -4.49
C GLN A 218 -13.91 -3.83 -5.44
N LEU A 219 -12.81 -4.02 -6.16
CA LEU A 219 -12.69 -5.07 -7.17
C LEU A 219 -12.35 -6.45 -6.58
N LEU A 220 -11.51 -6.47 -5.55
CA LEU A 220 -10.89 -7.71 -5.03
C LEU A 220 -11.47 -8.14 -3.69
N SER A 221 -12.28 -7.30 -3.04
CA SER A 221 -12.92 -7.56 -1.74
C SER A 221 -11.98 -8.23 -0.72
N PRO A 222 -10.84 -7.60 -0.36
CA PRO A 222 -9.88 -8.20 0.54
C PRO A 222 -10.46 -8.37 1.94
N LYS A 223 -9.92 -9.29 2.74
CA LYS A 223 -10.38 -9.45 4.14
C LYS A 223 -10.18 -8.19 4.97
N TYR A 224 -9.08 -7.47 4.73
CA TYR A 224 -8.77 -6.19 5.38
C TYR A 224 -7.75 -5.40 4.55
N VAL A 225 -7.64 -4.10 4.84
CA VAL A 225 -6.67 -3.18 4.23
C VAL A 225 -5.77 -2.59 5.31
N VAL A 226 -4.47 -2.48 5.04
CA VAL A 226 -3.50 -1.89 5.97
C VAL A 226 -2.81 -0.69 5.35
N PHE A 227 -2.84 0.46 6.01
CA PHE A 227 -2.04 1.62 5.70
C PHE A 227 -0.85 1.70 6.66
N LEU A 228 0.34 1.41 6.14
CA LEU A 228 1.60 1.61 6.87
C LEU A 228 2.08 3.06 6.66
N THR A 229 2.17 3.82 7.75
CA THR A 229 2.54 5.24 7.74
C THR A 229 3.74 5.52 8.67
N ASP A 230 4.21 6.76 8.74
CA ASP A 230 5.31 7.23 9.60
C ASP A 230 4.88 7.54 11.06
N VAL A 231 3.58 7.40 11.36
CA VAL A 231 2.95 7.69 12.66
C VAL A 231 2.06 6.52 13.12
N HIS A 232 1.69 6.47 14.40
CA HIS A 232 0.95 5.32 14.95
C HIS A 232 -0.48 5.18 14.45
N GLY A 233 -1.06 6.18 13.79
CA GLY A 233 -2.42 6.14 13.27
C GLY A 233 -2.93 7.54 12.96
N VAL A 234 -4.25 7.72 13.02
CA VAL A 234 -4.91 9.02 12.90
C VAL A 234 -4.95 9.71 14.25
N TYR A 235 -4.50 10.95 14.29
CA TYR A 235 -4.57 11.79 15.49
C TYR A 235 -5.63 12.88 15.31
N ASP A 236 -6.17 13.40 16.42
CA ASP A 236 -7.10 14.53 16.43
C ASP A 236 -6.48 15.86 15.98
N ARG A 237 -5.14 15.94 15.96
CA ARG A 237 -4.34 17.09 15.53
C ARG A 237 -2.96 16.61 15.08
N PRO A 238 -2.05 17.48 14.59
CA PRO A 238 -0.72 17.05 14.16
C PRO A 238 0.00 16.20 15.23
N PRO A 239 0.54 15.02 14.89
CA PRO A 239 1.20 14.13 15.86
C PRO A 239 2.44 14.73 16.54
N SER A 240 2.95 15.85 16.04
CA SER A 240 4.02 16.63 16.66
C SER A 240 3.54 17.48 17.85
N ASP A 241 2.23 17.69 18.00
CA ASP A 241 1.66 18.36 19.16
C ASP A 241 1.72 17.41 20.38
N PRO A 242 2.28 17.83 21.53
CA PRO A 242 2.33 17.02 22.74
C PRO A 242 0.97 16.56 23.27
N ASN A 243 -0.10 17.27 22.92
CA ASN A 243 -1.48 16.95 23.32
C ASN A 243 -2.23 16.16 22.25
N ALA A 244 -1.56 15.72 21.17
CA ALA A 244 -2.20 14.94 20.13
C ALA A 244 -2.69 13.60 20.66
N VAL A 245 -3.95 13.30 20.39
CA VAL A 245 -4.62 12.09 20.84
C VAL A 245 -4.80 11.15 19.66
N LEU A 246 -4.25 9.93 19.80
CA LEU A 246 -4.43 8.86 18.81
C LEU A 246 -5.89 8.38 18.84
N LEU A 247 -6.56 8.51 17.71
CA LEU A 247 -7.90 7.99 17.47
C LEU A 247 -7.78 6.49 17.21
N ARG A 248 -8.22 5.66 18.15
CA ARG A 248 -8.08 4.20 18.07
C ARG A 248 -9.13 3.56 17.17
N GLU A 249 -10.31 4.14 17.11
CA GLU A 249 -11.44 3.57 16.39
C GLU A 249 -12.31 4.67 15.78
N ILE A 250 -12.55 4.55 14.48
CA ILE A 250 -13.43 5.40 13.69
C ILE A 250 -14.50 4.50 13.07
N ALA A 251 -15.77 4.83 13.29
CA ALA A 251 -16.90 4.14 12.67
C ALA A 251 -17.40 4.95 11.47
N VAL A 252 -17.81 4.25 10.42
CA VAL A 252 -18.36 4.84 9.19
C VAL A 252 -19.77 4.35 9.00
N ASP A 253 -20.71 5.26 8.81
CA ASP A 253 -22.11 4.94 8.55
C ASP A 253 -22.38 4.63 7.07
N GLU A 254 -23.60 4.17 6.78
CA GLU A 254 -24.05 3.83 5.43
C GLU A 254 -23.96 5.02 4.45
N ASN A 255 -24.12 6.25 4.95
CA ASN A 255 -24.03 7.48 4.16
C ASN A 255 -22.57 7.91 3.90
N GLY A 256 -21.61 7.25 4.53
CA GLY A 256 -20.19 7.55 4.46
C GLY A 256 -19.74 8.70 5.36
N SER A 257 -20.61 9.15 6.27
CA SER A 257 -20.15 9.98 7.38
C SER A 257 -19.42 9.09 8.38
N TRP A 258 -18.34 9.62 8.94
CA TRP A 258 -17.54 8.92 9.93
C TRP A 258 -17.57 9.65 11.28
N SER A 259 -17.34 8.90 12.35
CA SER A 259 -17.29 9.41 13.72
C SER A 259 -16.27 8.68 14.56
N ILE A 260 -15.72 9.37 15.56
CA ILE A 260 -14.70 8.81 16.44
C ILE A 260 -15.40 8.01 17.54
N VAL A 261 -15.08 6.71 17.62
CA VAL A 261 -15.60 5.81 18.66
C VAL A 261 -14.66 5.79 19.85
N LYS A 262 -13.34 5.72 19.59
CA LYS A 262 -12.31 5.68 20.63
C LYS A 262 -11.19 6.68 20.33
N PRO A 263 -10.86 7.59 21.26
CA PRO A 263 -11.57 7.86 22.52
C PRO A 263 -12.90 8.61 22.29
N ALA A 264 -13.82 8.51 23.24
CA ALA A 264 -15.07 9.27 23.20
C ALA A 264 -14.80 10.77 23.45
N LEU A 265 -14.54 11.54 22.38
CA LEU A 265 -14.30 12.98 22.46
C LEU A 265 -15.63 13.72 22.71
N LYS A 266 -15.73 14.47 23.81
CA LYS A 266 -16.90 15.32 24.09
C LYS A 266 -16.86 16.56 23.20
N GLY A 267 -17.87 16.72 22.34
CA GLY A 267 -18.19 18.02 21.73
C GLY A 267 -17.78 18.24 20.27
N ASN A 268 -17.18 17.27 19.57
CA ASN A 268 -16.89 17.45 18.15
C ASN A 268 -16.94 16.12 17.37
N LYS A 269 -18.05 15.88 16.65
CA LYS A 269 -18.22 14.65 15.84
C LYS A 269 -17.20 14.53 14.69
N LYS A 270 -16.51 15.63 14.34
CA LYS A 270 -15.49 15.72 13.27
C LYS A 270 -14.18 16.40 13.73
N GLY A 271 -13.86 16.42 15.03
CA GLY A 271 -12.78 17.22 15.62
C GLY A 271 -11.35 16.81 15.29
N VAL A 272 -11.03 16.63 14.01
CA VAL A 272 -9.67 16.38 13.52
C VAL A 272 -9.14 17.66 12.89
N GLU A 273 -8.12 18.27 13.49
CA GLU A 273 -7.32 19.32 12.87
C GLU A 273 -6.43 18.69 11.80
N ILE A 274 -6.89 18.81 10.55
CA ILE A 274 -6.19 18.27 9.39
C ILE A 274 -5.04 19.21 9.04
N SER A 275 -3.81 18.74 9.20
CA SER A 275 -2.65 19.39 8.60
C SER A 275 -2.48 18.89 7.16
N VAL A 276 -2.58 19.81 6.20
CA VAL A 276 -2.07 19.59 4.85
C VAL A 276 -0.62 20.06 4.87
N ALA A 277 0.34 19.15 4.77
CA ALA A 277 1.75 19.55 4.64
C ALA A 277 1.90 20.35 3.33
N ALA A 278 2.69 21.42 3.33
CA ALA A 278 2.86 22.32 2.18
C ALA A 278 3.37 21.65 0.89
N HIS A 279 3.81 20.39 0.98
CA HIS A 279 4.32 19.58 -0.13
C HIS A 279 3.41 18.39 -0.50
N ASP A 280 2.26 18.22 0.16
CA ASP A 280 1.31 17.16 -0.14
C ASP A 280 0.28 17.63 -1.18
N THR A 281 0.47 17.20 -2.43
CA THR A 281 -0.42 17.55 -3.55
C THR A 281 -1.69 16.71 -3.60
N THR A 282 -1.91 15.80 -2.64
CA THR A 282 -3.00 14.81 -2.64
C THR A 282 -4.03 14.99 -1.51
N GLY A 283 -3.88 16.01 -0.67
CA GLY A 283 -4.88 16.35 0.37
C GLY A 283 -4.62 15.74 1.76
N GLY A 284 -3.44 15.15 2.01
CA GLY A 284 -2.99 14.87 3.37
C GLY A 284 -3.70 13.72 4.08
N MET A 285 -3.90 13.87 5.39
CA MET A 285 -4.56 12.85 6.22
C MET A 285 -6.08 12.82 6.02
N GLU A 286 -6.71 13.92 5.63
CA GLU A 286 -8.15 13.96 5.37
C GLU A 286 -8.53 13.06 4.19
N THR A 287 -7.86 13.22 3.05
CA THR A 287 -8.11 12.39 1.87
C THR A 287 -7.90 10.90 2.20
N LYS A 288 -6.87 10.58 2.99
CA LYS A 288 -6.62 9.20 3.43
C LYS A 288 -7.75 8.64 4.30
N ILE A 289 -8.30 9.44 5.23
CA ILE A 289 -9.46 9.04 6.03
C ILE A 289 -10.70 8.87 5.15
N LEU A 290 -10.92 9.74 4.16
CA LEU A 290 -12.05 9.63 3.24
C LEU A 290 -11.96 8.37 2.36
N GLU A 291 -10.80 8.07 1.81
CA GLU A 291 -10.57 6.84 1.02
C GLU A 291 -10.70 5.60 1.92
N ALA A 292 -10.13 5.62 3.14
CA ALA A 292 -10.28 4.53 4.10
C ALA A 292 -11.73 4.34 4.56
N ALA A 293 -12.48 5.43 4.75
CA ALA A 293 -13.90 5.37 5.09
C ALA A 293 -14.72 4.79 3.93
N ALA A 294 -14.39 5.14 2.69
CA ALA A 294 -15.03 4.55 1.51
C ALA A 294 -14.73 3.04 1.38
N ILE A 295 -13.55 2.58 1.80
CA ILE A 295 -13.24 1.14 1.89
C ILE A 295 -14.06 0.48 3.00
N ALA A 296 -14.12 1.09 4.19
CA ALA A 296 -14.88 0.57 5.33
C ALA A 296 -16.36 0.35 5.02
N ARG A 297 -16.98 1.23 4.22
CA ARG A 297 -18.37 1.07 3.75
C ARG A 297 -18.61 -0.16 2.89
N LEU A 298 -17.56 -0.74 2.31
CA LEU A 298 -17.66 -2.00 1.55
C LEU A 298 -17.68 -3.22 2.49
N GLY A 299 -17.68 -3.02 3.81
CA GLY A 299 -17.56 -4.08 4.80
C GLY A 299 -16.11 -4.56 5.00
N VAL A 300 -15.12 -3.78 4.55
CA VAL A 300 -13.70 -4.12 4.64
C VAL A 300 -13.03 -3.28 5.72
N ASP A 301 -12.55 -3.92 6.77
CA ASP A 301 -11.81 -3.23 7.84
C ASP A 301 -10.52 -2.60 7.32
N VAL A 302 -10.23 -1.38 7.79
CA VAL A 302 -9.00 -0.65 7.48
C VAL A 302 -8.19 -0.39 8.74
N TYR A 303 -6.91 -0.76 8.71
CA TYR A 303 -5.96 -0.54 9.79
C TYR A 303 -4.92 0.50 9.38
N ILE A 304 -4.69 1.53 10.20
CA ILE A 304 -3.65 2.54 9.99
C ILE A 304 -2.67 2.48 11.15
N THR A 305 -1.39 2.23 10.86
CA THR A 305 -0.37 2.09 11.90
C THR A 305 1.04 2.40 11.38
N LYS A 306 2.00 2.54 12.31
CA LYS A 306 3.38 2.91 12.03
C LYS A 306 4.17 1.73 11.49
N VAL A 307 4.84 1.91 10.36
CA VAL A 307 5.75 0.91 9.78
C VAL A 307 6.87 0.52 10.75
N GLY A 308 7.26 -0.76 10.71
CA GLY A 308 8.39 -1.28 11.48
C GLY A 308 8.18 -1.39 12.99
N THR A 309 6.93 -1.30 13.44
CA THR A 309 6.55 -1.56 14.84
C THR A 309 5.98 -2.96 14.98
N GLU A 310 5.83 -3.49 16.20
CA GLU A 310 5.07 -4.74 16.36
C GLU A 310 3.61 -4.59 15.93
N HIS A 311 3.03 -3.40 16.04
CA HIS A 311 1.64 -3.12 15.68
C HIS A 311 1.40 -3.18 14.17
N SER A 312 2.40 -2.84 13.34
CA SER A 312 2.31 -3.06 11.89
C SER A 312 2.29 -4.53 11.53
N LEU A 313 3.09 -5.37 12.19
CA LEU A 313 3.03 -6.81 11.97
C LEU A 313 1.67 -7.40 12.40
N ARG A 314 1.16 -6.98 13.56
CA ARG A 314 -0.16 -7.37 14.06
C ARG A 314 -1.27 -6.97 13.06
N ALA A 315 -1.23 -5.75 12.52
CA ALA A 315 -2.16 -5.29 11.49
C ALA A 315 -2.04 -6.08 10.18
N LEU A 316 -0.82 -6.40 9.71
CA LEU A 316 -0.60 -7.24 8.52
C LEU A 316 -1.17 -8.66 8.71
N ASN A 317 -1.20 -9.16 9.93
CA ASN A 317 -1.83 -10.43 10.29
C ASN A 317 -3.35 -10.36 10.43
N GLY A 318 -3.94 -9.15 10.45
CA GLY A 318 -5.37 -8.95 10.71
C GLY A 318 -5.76 -9.08 12.18
N ASP A 319 -4.79 -8.99 13.11
CA ASP A 319 -5.03 -9.09 14.54
C ASP A 319 -4.81 -7.74 15.22
N THR A 320 -5.89 -6.99 15.42
CA THR A 320 -5.89 -5.70 16.13
C THR A 320 -6.77 -5.73 17.38
N SER A 321 -7.01 -6.94 17.92
CA SER A 321 -8.02 -7.17 18.97
C SER A 321 -7.54 -6.78 20.37
N SER A 322 -6.23 -6.75 20.59
CA SER A 322 -5.63 -6.46 21.88
C SER A 322 -5.65 -4.97 22.25
N GLU A 323 -5.89 -4.67 23.52
CA GLU A 323 -5.95 -3.31 24.07
C GLU A 323 -4.61 -2.55 23.97
N ASP A 324 -3.47 -3.26 23.92
CA ASP A 324 -2.13 -2.68 23.75
C ASP A 324 -1.81 -2.31 22.30
N TRP A 325 -2.63 -2.69 21.32
CA TRP A 325 -2.36 -2.42 19.91
C TRP A 325 -2.41 -0.91 19.59
N LEU A 326 -1.30 -0.35 19.12
CA LEU A 326 -1.22 1.05 18.68
C LEU A 326 -1.54 1.19 17.18
N GLY A 327 -2.72 1.73 16.92
CA GLY A 327 -3.24 1.93 15.57
C GLY A 327 -4.58 2.63 15.58
N THR A 328 -5.08 2.93 14.38
CA THR A 328 -6.47 3.33 14.15
C THR A 328 -7.14 2.24 13.33
N VAL A 329 -8.29 1.73 13.82
CA VAL A 329 -9.19 0.93 12.98
C VAL A 329 -10.30 1.83 12.44
N ILE A 330 -10.59 1.70 11.15
CA ILE A 330 -11.73 2.30 10.49
C ILE A 330 -12.61 1.18 9.95
N ARG A 331 -13.88 1.13 10.37
CA ARG A 331 -14.82 0.04 10.04
C ARG A 331 -16.24 0.54 9.88
N SER A 332 -17.10 -0.23 9.21
CA SER A 332 -18.53 0.07 9.12
C SER A 332 -19.19 -0.02 10.50
N SER A 333 -20.18 0.83 10.78
CA SER A 333 -20.95 0.81 12.04
C SER A 333 -21.98 -0.33 12.13
N GLY A 334 -22.20 -1.06 11.03
CA GLY A 334 -23.29 -2.03 10.87
C GLY A 334 -24.01 -1.79 9.55
#